data_AF-A0A0B8PN69-F1
#
_entry.id   AF-A0A0B8PN69-F1
#
_cell.length_a   1.000
_cell.length_b   1.000
_cell.length_c   1.000
_cell.angle_alpha   90.00
_cell.angle_beta   90.00
_cell.angle_gamma   90.00
#
_symmetry.space_group_name_H-M   'P 1'
#
loop_
_entity.id
_entity.type
_entity.pdbx_description
1 polymer ?
#
loop_
_entity_poly.entity_id
_entity_poly.type
_entity_poly.pdbx_seq_one_letter_code
_entity_poly.pdbx_strand_id
1 'polypeptide(L)'
;MMIFNGQLKPYSGKAKVIAFSKSEAISLFDGEKELTCEVLNRETLDGGMVIEVTKDGEKEVPVPPYYRFELLVEVEALPAMGYQVFQVLESDITSTVSASNNQYIENERFKLVFEKGNLALEDKLTGRLLPQLLTFEEQADDGDSYDFSPLEAIRH
;
A
#
# COMPACT_ATOMS: atom_id res chain seq x y z
N MET A 1 11.85 12.02 -4.16
CA MET A 1 10.70 11.72 -3.28
C MET A 1 11.13 11.87 -1.83
N MET A 2 10.27 12.36 -0.93
CA MET A 2 10.61 12.52 0.49
C MET A 2 9.58 11.78 1.35
N ILE A 3 10.04 10.99 2.31
CA ILE A 3 9.17 10.27 3.26
C ILE A 3 9.46 10.79 4.66
N PHE A 4 8.42 11.24 5.36
CA PHE A 4 8.50 11.76 6.72
C PHE A 4 8.11 10.68 7.73
N ASN A 5 8.88 10.57 8.80
CA ASN A 5 8.51 9.81 9.99
C ASN A 5 8.16 10.79 11.13
N GLY A 6 6.86 10.96 11.36
CA GLY A 6 6.33 11.80 12.46
C GLY A 6 6.33 11.13 13.84
N GLN A 7 6.92 9.94 13.98
CA GLN A 7 6.98 9.22 15.26
C GLN A 7 8.22 9.63 16.06
N LEU A 8 8.14 9.54 17.39
CA LEU A 8 9.26 9.79 18.31
C LEU A 8 10.36 8.71 18.28
N LYS A 9 10.16 7.63 17.49
CA LYS A 9 11.10 6.54 17.33
C LYS A 9 11.43 6.35 15.84
N PRO A 10 12.63 5.84 15.51
CA PRO A 10 12.92 5.45 14.14
C PRO A 10 11.92 4.42 13.64
N TYR A 11 11.61 4.49 12.34
CA TYR A 11 10.63 3.61 11.71
C TYR A 11 11.29 2.74 10.63
N SER A 12 11.03 1.44 10.69
CA SER A 12 11.30 0.47 9.63
C SER A 12 10.02 -0.29 9.32
N GLY A 13 9.70 -0.48 8.05
CA GLY A 13 8.49 -1.15 7.62
C GLY A 13 7.96 -0.60 6.31
N LYS A 14 6.68 -0.83 6.03
CA LYS A 14 6.04 -0.42 4.78
C LYS A 14 5.42 0.97 4.90
N ALA A 15 5.83 1.88 4.03
CA ALA A 15 5.28 3.23 3.89
C ALA A 15 4.47 3.35 2.58
N LYS A 16 3.24 3.89 2.67
CA LYS A 16 2.47 4.25 1.46
C LYS A 16 2.95 5.61 0.95
N VAL A 17 3.30 5.69 -0.33
CA VAL A 17 3.86 6.90 -0.94
C VAL A 17 3.24 7.16 -2.30
N ILE A 18 3.16 8.43 -2.68
CA ILE A 18 2.76 8.86 -4.03
C ILE A 18 3.99 9.41 -4.74
N ALA A 19 4.23 8.94 -5.96
CA ALA A 19 5.28 9.42 -6.83
C ALA A 19 4.72 9.79 -8.21
N PHE A 20 5.37 10.73 -8.89
CA PHE A 20 5.05 11.11 -10.25
C PHE A 20 6.28 10.91 -11.13
N SER A 21 6.08 10.36 -12.33
CA SER A 21 7.16 10.16 -13.29
C SER A 21 6.64 10.34 -14.71
N LYS A 22 7.53 10.72 -15.64
CA LYS A 22 7.25 10.67 -17.08
C LYS A 22 7.38 9.26 -17.65
N SER A 23 8.03 8.35 -16.92
CA SER A 23 8.18 6.95 -17.34
C SER A 23 7.07 6.08 -16.75
N GLU A 24 6.67 5.07 -17.50
CA GLU A 24 5.66 4.08 -17.14
C GLU A 24 6.12 3.12 -16.03
N ALA A 25 7.43 2.94 -15.90
CA ALA A 25 8.05 2.10 -14.90
C ALA A 25 9.10 2.89 -14.12
N ILE A 26 9.13 2.66 -12.81
CA ILE A 26 10.03 3.36 -11.90
C ILE A 26 10.65 2.41 -10.89
N SER A 27 11.86 2.73 -10.48
CA SER A 27 12.55 2.13 -9.34
C SER A 27 12.89 3.22 -8.32
N LEU A 28 12.90 2.84 -7.04
CA LEU A 28 13.23 3.74 -5.94
C LEU A 28 14.60 3.42 -5.38
N PHE A 29 15.41 4.45 -5.13
CA PHE A 29 16.77 4.29 -4.60
C PHE A 29 17.03 5.17 -3.37
N ASP A 30 17.79 4.61 -2.44
CA ASP A 30 18.47 5.31 -1.35
C ASP A 30 19.97 5.36 -1.64
N GLY A 31 20.41 6.42 -2.32
CA GLY A 31 21.77 6.48 -2.88
C GLY A 31 21.96 5.39 -3.93
N GLU A 32 22.85 4.42 -3.65
CA GLU A 32 23.11 3.27 -4.52
C GLU A 32 22.23 2.05 -4.22
N LYS A 33 21.49 2.03 -3.10
CA LYS A 33 20.65 0.91 -2.69
C LYS A 33 19.27 1.02 -3.35
N GLU A 34 18.89 0.03 -4.15
CA GLU A 34 17.50 -0.10 -4.63
C GLU A 34 16.58 -0.54 -3.49
N LEU A 35 15.39 0.06 -3.42
CA LEU A 35 14.37 -0.25 -2.44
C LEU A 35 13.32 -1.20 -3.02
N THR A 36 12.93 -2.20 -2.21
CA THR A 36 11.76 -3.01 -2.51
C THR A 36 10.51 -2.15 -2.43
N CYS A 37 9.76 -2.07 -3.53
CA CYS A 37 8.46 -1.41 -3.55
C CYS A 37 7.44 -2.18 -4.40
N GLU A 38 6.18 -2.04 -4.01
CA GLU A 38 5.04 -2.60 -4.72
C GLU A 38 4.19 -1.46 -5.31
N VAL A 39 3.84 -1.56 -6.59
CA VAL A 39 2.93 -0.63 -7.24
C VAL A 39 1.49 -1.05 -6.93
N LEU A 40 0.83 -0.31 -6.06
CA LEU A 40 -0.56 -0.56 -5.67
C LEU A 40 -1.54 -0.07 -6.75
N ASN A 41 -1.22 1.07 -7.37
CA ASN A 41 -2.00 1.65 -8.45
C ASN A 41 -1.11 2.53 -9.33
N ARG A 42 -1.44 2.61 -10.62
CA ARG A 42 -0.81 3.51 -11.57
C ARG A 42 -1.89 4.17 -12.43
N GLU A 43 -1.89 5.50 -12.44
CA GLU A 43 -2.80 6.30 -13.23
C GLU A 43 -2.01 7.08 -14.29
N THR A 44 -2.53 7.12 -15.52
CA THR A 44 -2.00 7.96 -16.60
C THR A 44 -2.70 9.32 -16.55
N LEU A 45 -1.93 10.38 -16.43
CA LEU A 45 -2.38 11.77 -16.37
C LEU A 45 -1.99 12.50 -17.66
N ASP A 46 -2.91 13.33 -18.17
CA ASP A 46 -2.65 14.17 -19.33
C ASP A 46 -1.64 15.27 -18.98
N GLY A 47 -0.63 15.46 -19.84
CA GLY A 47 0.39 16.50 -19.70
C GLY A 47 -0.13 17.89 -20.05
N GLY A 48 -1.24 17.99 -20.77
CA GLY A 48 -1.82 19.26 -21.22
C GLY A 48 -1.06 19.88 -22.39
N MET A 49 -1.12 21.21 -22.50
CA MET A 49 -0.52 21.98 -23.59
C MET A 49 0.42 23.06 -23.04
N VAL A 50 1.50 23.36 -23.76
CA VAL A 50 2.40 24.49 -23.48
C VAL A 50 2.52 25.38 -24.71
N ILE A 51 2.75 26.68 -24.50
CA ILE A 51 3.03 27.62 -25.59
C ILE A 51 4.54 27.69 -25.80
N GLU A 52 4.99 27.30 -26.99
CA GLU A 52 6.37 27.47 -27.43
C GLU A 52 6.49 28.69 -28.34
N VAL A 53 7.45 29.56 -28.05
CA VAL A 53 7.76 30.72 -28.90
C VAL A 53 8.74 30.28 -29.99
N THR A 54 8.27 30.30 -31.23
CA THR A 54 9.05 29.93 -32.42
C THR A 54 9.34 31.16 -33.29
N LYS A 55 10.13 30.97 -34.35
CA LYS A 55 10.39 32.03 -35.34
C LYS A 55 9.12 32.49 -36.08
N ASP A 56 8.09 31.66 -36.09
CA ASP A 56 6.80 31.91 -36.76
C ASP A 56 5.71 32.40 -35.78
N GLY A 57 6.07 32.67 -34.52
CA GLY A 57 5.14 33.11 -33.47
C GLY A 57 4.93 32.06 -32.37
N GLU A 58 3.89 32.29 -31.56
CA GLU A 58 3.48 31.39 -30.48
C GLU A 58 2.75 30.16 -31.05
N LYS A 59 3.17 28.97 -30.62
CA LYS A 59 2.54 27.71 -31.02
C LYS A 59 2.19 26.90 -29.78
N GLU A 60 0.96 26.44 -29.69
CA GLU A 60 0.56 25.45 -28.69
C GLU A 60 1.09 24.06 -29.08
N VAL A 61 1.78 23.40 -28.16
CA VAL A 61 2.38 22.08 -28.34
C VAL A 61 1.91 21.17 -27.20
N PRO A 62 1.44 19.93 -27.52
CA PRO A 62 1.03 18.97 -26.50
C PRO A 62 2.22 18.48 -25.69
N VAL A 63 2.02 18.39 -24.37
CA VAL A 63 2.97 17.79 -23.44
C VAL A 63 2.65 16.31 -23.32
N PRO A 64 3.66 15.42 -23.42
CA PRO A 64 3.44 13.99 -23.21
C PRO A 64 2.77 13.69 -21.86
N PRO A 65 1.95 12.63 -21.78
CA PRO A 65 1.35 12.21 -20.52
C PRO A 65 2.42 11.83 -19.49
N TYR A 66 2.03 11.86 -18.22
CA TYR A 66 2.85 11.44 -17.10
C TYR A 66 2.04 10.54 -16.15
N TYR A 67 2.71 9.86 -15.25
CA TYR A 67 2.12 8.79 -14.46
C TYR A 67 2.15 9.13 -12.98
N ARG A 68 1.04 8.88 -12.30
CA ARG A 68 0.91 8.91 -10.84
C ARG A 68 0.95 7.48 -10.32
N PHE A 69 1.88 7.22 -9.42
CA PHE A 69 2.06 5.92 -8.77
C PHE A 69 1.62 6.00 -7.31
N GLU A 70 0.82 5.04 -6.89
CA GLU A 70 0.65 4.70 -5.47
C GLU A 70 1.54 3.51 -5.16
N LEU A 71 2.49 3.71 -4.26
CA LEU A 71 3.55 2.76 -3.94
C LEU A 71 3.44 2.33 -2.49
N LEU A 72 3.75 1.07 -2.23
CA LEU A 72 4.06 0.54 -0.91
C LEU A 72 5.56 0.26 -0.85
N VAL A 73 6.31 1.12 -0.16
CA VAL A 73 7.77 1.11 -0.13
C VAL A 73 8.25 0.52 1.18
N GLU A 74 9.15 -0.45 1.13
CA GLU A 74 9.84 -0.92 2.34
C GLU A 74 10.98 0.03 2.67
N VAL A 75 10.90 0.67 3.84
CA VAL A 75 11.87 1.62 4.35
C VAL A 75 12.56 1.07 5.59
N GLU A 76 13.82 1.44 5.76
CA GLU A 76 14.62 1.05 6.92
C GLU A 76 15.12 2.30 7.63
N ALA A 77 14.98 2.32 8.95
CA ALA A 77 15.61 3.30 9.84
C ALA A 77 15.29 4.78 9.50
N LEU A 78 14.06 5.09 9.07
CA LEU A 78 13.62 6.48 8.93
C LEU A 78 13.81 7.21 10.26
N PRO A 79 14.52 8.36 10.31
CA PRO A 79 14.83 9.05 11.56
C PRO A 79 13.58 9.44 12.36
N ALA A 80 13.65 9.39 13.69
CA ALA A 80 12.58 9.87 14.56
C ALA A 80 12.33 11.37 14.32
N MET A 81 11.07 11.77 14.21
CA MET A 81 10.65 13.16 13.90
C MET A 81 11.40 13.76 12.70
N GLY A 82 11.72 12.93 11.70
CA GLY A 82 12.59 13.30 10.59
C GLY A 82 12.06 12.84 9.24
N TYR A 83 12.93 12.88 8.24
CA TYR A 83 12.62 12.44 6.89
C TYR A 83 13.86 11.85 6.21
N GLN A 84 13.62 11.15 5.10
CA GLN A 84 14.66 10.73 4.18
C GLN A 84 14.24 11.02 2.74
N VAL A 85 15.22 11.28 1.89
CA VAL A 85 15.02 11.57 0.47
C VAL A 85 15.46 10.38 -0.35
N PHE A 86 14.56 9.94 -1.22
CA PHE A 86 14.76 8.82 -2.12
C PHE A 86 14.70 9.29 -3.57
N GLN A 87 15.49 8.68 -4.42
CA GLN A 87 15.49 8.93 -5.86
C GLN A 87 14.39 8.10 -6.52
N VAL A 88 13.73 8.69 -7.52
CA VAL A 88 12.77 8.00 -8.38
C VAL A 88 13.42 7.98 -9.75
N LEU A 89 13.81 6.80 -10.21
CA LEU A 89 14.48 6.62 -11.50
C LEU A 89 13.56 5.82 -12.44
N GLU A 90 13.71 6.04 -13.74
CA GLU A 90 13.09 5.21 -14.76
C GLU A 90 13.61 3.78 -14.67
N SER A 91 12.72 2.82 -14.93
CA SER A 91 13.02 1.39 -14.96
C SER A 91 12.42 0.77 -16.20
N ASP A 92 12.99 -0.34 -16.66
CA ASP A 92 12.45 -1.13 -17.78
C ASP A 92 11.45 -2.20 -17.31
N ILE A 93 11.30 -2.37 -15.99
CA ILE A 93 10.51 -3.46 -15.40
C ILE A 93 9.21 -2.89 -14.82
N THR A 94 8.08 -3.36 -15.35
CA THR A 94 6.76 -3.09 -14.77
C THR A 94 6.38 -4.20 -13.79
N SER A 95 6.36 -3.87 -12.50
CA SER A 95 5.84 -4.78 -11.47
C SER A 95 4.33 -4.89 -11.61
N THR A 96 3.85 -6.02 -12.12
CA THR A 96 2.41 -6.31 -12.21
C THR A 96 2.01 -7.25 -11.09
N VAL A 97 1.15 -6.78 -10.18
CA VAL A 97 0.52 -7.66 -9.19
C VAL A 97 -0.53 -8.48 -9.92
N SER A 98 -0.25 -9.76 -10.13
CA SER A 98 -1.21 -10.69 -10.71
C SER A 98 -2.17 -11.17 -9.63
N ALA A 99 -3.48 -11.00 -9.85
CA ALA A 99 -4.48 -11.60 -8.99
C ALA A 99 -4.32 -13.12 -9.02
N SER A 100 -4.14 -13.73 -7.85
CA SER A 100 -4.16 -15.19 -7.72
C SER A 100 -5.60 -15.63 -7.42
N ASN A 101 -6.03 -16.74 -8.03
CA ASN A 101 -7.32 -17.37 -7.69
C ASN A 101 -7.24 -18.22 -6.41
N ASN A 102 -6.17 -18.08 -5.62
CA ASN A 102 -6.00 -18.84 -4.39
C ASN A 102 -6.84 -18.24 -3.27
N GLN A 103 -7.42 -19.11 -2.45
CA GLN A 103 -8.13 -18.72 -1.23
C GLN A 103 -7.19 -18.57 -0.04
N TYR A 104 -5.89 -18.35 -0.28
CA TYR A 104 -4.91 -18.23 0.78
C TYR A 104 -3.82 -17.20 0.43
N ILE A 105 -3.24 -16.63 1.48
CA ILE A 105 -1.99 -15.88 1.42
C ILE A 105 -0.98 -16.54 2.36
N GLU A 106 0.29 -16.57 1.98
CA GLU A 106 1.33 -17.19 2.80
C GLU A 106 2.65 -16.41 2.71
N ASN A 107 3.42 -16.46 3.80
CA ASN A 107 4.80 -16.03 3.85
C ASN A 107 5.65 -17.11 4.51
N GLU A 108 6.91 -16.83 4.85
CA GLU A 108 7.82 -17.79 5.47
C GLU A 108 7.33 -18.36 6.81
N ARG A 109 6.47 -17.63 7.54
CA ARG A 109 6.03 -18.00 8.88
C ARG A 109 4.56 -18.42 8.95
N PHE A 110 3.69 -17.76 8.20
CA PHE A 110 2.25 -17.89 8.32
C PHE A 110 1.61 -18.27 7.00
N LYS A 111 0.54 -19.05 7.09
CA LYS A 111 -0.42 -19.27 6.01
C LYS A 111 -1.82 -18.92 6.52
N LEU A 112 -2.47 -17.99 5.84
CA LEU A 112 -3.83 -17.58 6.13
C LEU A 112 -4.74 -18.09 5.01
N VAL A 113 -5.70 -18.94 5.34
CA VAL A 113 -6.61 -19.59 4.40
C VAL A 113 -8.04 -19.12 4.67
N PHE A 114 -8.78 -18.80 3.63
CA PHE A 114 -10.21 -18.51 3.70
C PHE A 114 -11.01 -19.71 3.20
N GLU A 115 -11.66 -20.43 4.11
CA GLU A 115 -12.44 -21.62 3.79
C GLU A 115 -13.77 -21.60 4.52
N LYS A 116 -14.86 -21.93 3.81
CA LYS A 116 -16.21 -22.06 4.38
C LYS A 116 -16.64 -20.84 5.21
N GLY A 117 -16.31 -19.63 4.74
CA GLY A 117 -16.64 -18.38 5.43
C GLY A 117 -15.77 -18.04 6.64
N ASN A 118 -14.73 -18.82 6.92
CA ASN A 118 -13.84 -18.62 8.06
C ASN A 118 -12.41 -18.39 7.62
N LEU A 119 -11.67 -17.59 8.40
CA LEU A 119 -10.23 -17.42 8.27
C LEU A 119 -9.51 -18.38 9.20
N ALA A 120 -8.68 -19.26 8.64
CA ALA A 120 -7.80 -20.15 9.37
C ALA A 120 -6.34 -19.69 9.24
N LEU A 121 -5.65 -19.52 10.37
CA LEU A 121 -4.23 -19.19 10.42
C LEU A 121 -3.41 -20.41 10.84
N GLU A 122 -2.42 -20.76 10.03
CA GLU A 122 -1.40 -21.75 10.33
C GLU A 122 -0.07 -21.03 10.60
N ASP A 123 0.53 -21.25 11.78
CA ASP A 123 1.92 -20.92 12.05
C ASP A 123 2.80 -22.10 11.62
N LYS A 124 3.52 -21.94 10.51
CA LYS A 124 4.32 -23.00 9.87
C LYS A 124 5.53 -23.41 10.70
N LEU A 125 6.01 -22.56 11.61
CA LEU A 125 7.16 -22.86 12.46
C LEU A 125 6.76 -23.77 13.62
N THR A 126 5.57 -23.53 14.19
CA THR A 126 5.08 -24.27 15.36
C THR A 126 4.09 -25.39 14.99
N GLY A 127 3.55 -25.37 13.77
CA GLY A 127 2.45 -26.24 13.34
C GLY A 127 1.10 -25.90 13.98
N ARG A 128 0.99 -24.78 14.70
CA ARG A 128 -0.25 -24.37 15.36
C ARG A 128 -1.28 -23.89 14.34
N LEU A 129 -2.50 -24.42 14.44
CA LEU A 129 -3.65 -24.00 13.65
C LEU A 129 -4.66 -23.21 14.50
N LEU A 130 -5.15 -22.10 13.95
CA LEU A 130 -6.20 -21.25 14.51
C LEU A 130 -7.35 -21.17 13.48
N PRO A 131 -8.39 -22.04 13.58
CA PRO A 131 -9.36 -22.23 12.51
C PRO A 131 -10.45 -21.14 12.38
N GLN A 132 -10.67 -20.34 13.42
CA GLN A 132 -11.62 -19.23 13.44
C GLN A 132 -10.88 -17.98 13.94
N LEU A 133 -10.01 -17.45 13.09
CA LEU A 133 -9.19 -16.29 13.44
C LEU A 133 -10.04 -15.03 13.66
N LEU A 134 -11.13 -14.90 12.91
CA LEU A 134 -12.02 -13.75 12.94
C LEU A 134 -13.47 -14.25 12.97
N THR A 135 -14.25 -13.79 13.95
CA THR A 135 -15.68 -14.08 14.09
C THR A 135 -16.42 -12.76 14.23
N PHE A 136 -17.53 -12.63 13.50
CA PHE A 136 -18.46 -11.52 13.66
C PHE A 136 -19.58 -11.95 14.61
N GLU A 137 -19.87 -11.12 15.61
CA GLU A 137 -20.98 -11.28 16.54
C GLU A 137 -21.79 -9.99 16.55
N GLU A 138 -23.11 -10.13 16.47
CA GLU A 138 -24.05 -9.02 16.55
C GLU A 138 -24.92 -9.24 17.80
N GLN A 139 -24.92 -8.26 18.70
CA GLN A 139 -25.67 -8.31 19.95
C GLN A 139 -26.45 -7.02 20.14
N ALA A 140 -27.73 -7.15 20.48
CA ALA A 140 -28.58 -6.01 20.76
C ALA A 140 -28.24 -5.42 22.13
N ASP A 141 -28.16 -4.09 22.17
CA ASP A 141 -27.87 -3.29 23.35
C ASP A 141 -29.13 -2.50 23.75
N ASP A 142 -29.65 -2.79 24.95
CA ASP A 142 -30.72 -2.04 25.64
C ASP A 142 -30.16 -1.15 26.75
N GLY A 143 -28.84 -0.92 26.71
CA GLY A 143 -28.13 -0.01 27.57
C GLY A 143 -28.34 1.46 27.19
N ASP A 144 -27.61 2.33 27.89
CA ASP A 144 -27.52 3.74 27.55
C ASP A 144 -26.18 4.07 26.88
N SER A 145 -25.84 5.36 26.76
CA SER A 145 -24.57 5.77 26.14
C SER A 145 -23.31 5.45 26.96
N TYR A 146 -23.46 4.95 28.20
CA TYR A 146 -22.37 4.69 29.14
C TYR A 146 -22.21 3.20 29.43
N ASP A 147 -23.32 2.47 29.58
CA ASP A 147 -23.31 1.05 29.95
C ASP A 147 -24.01 0.18 28.89
N PHE A 148 -23.27 -0.80 28.35
CA PHE A 148 -23.82 -1.86 27.50
C PHE A 148 -24.70 -2.81 28.33
N SER A 149 -25.96 -2.99 27.93
CA SER A 149 -26.90 -3.92 28.55
C SER A 149 -27.45 -4.88 27.49
N PRO A 150 -26.97 -6.12 27.42
CA PRO A 150 -27.45 -7.05 26.41
C PRO A 150 -28.91 -7.40 26.65
N LEU A 151 -29.71 -7.46 25.58
CA LEU A 151 -31.06 -8.03 25.69
C LEU A 151 -30.98 -9.46 26.24
N GLU A 152 -31.88 -9.81 27.16
CA GLU A 152 -32.02 -11.20 27.59
C GLU A 152 -32.32 -12.07 26.36
N ALA A 153 -31.42 -12.99 26.04
CA ALA A 153 -31.61 -13.91 24.93
C ALA A 153 -32.89 -14.72 25.17
N ILE A 154 -33.83 -14.69 24.22
CA ILE A 154 -34.95 -15.62 24.19
C ILE A 154 -34.34 -17.02 24.05
N ARG A 155 -34.34 -17.79 25.14
CA ARG A 155 -33.98 -19.22 25.12
C ARG A 155 -35.02 -19.95 24.28
N HIS A 156 -34.64 -20.36 23.06
CA HIS A 156 -35.37 -21.35 22.28
C HIS A 156 -34.85 -22.76 22.58
#